data_AF-A0A7X7JH36-F1
#
_entry.id   AF-A0A7X7JH36-F1
#
_cell.length_a   1.000
_cell.length_b   1.000
_cell.length_c   1.000
_cell.angle_alpha   90.00
_cell.angle_beta   90.00
_cell.angle_gamma   90.00
#
_symmetry.space_group_name_H-M   'P 1'
#
loop_
_entity.id
_entity.type
_entity.pdbx_description
1 polymer ?
#
loop_
_entity_poly.entity_id
_entity_poly.type
_entity_poly.pdbx_seq_one_letter_code
_entity_poly.pdbx_strand_id
1 'polypeptide(L)' 'MERAAGWWDSFELWVVGLPFVPQVVLVLLVLVPLCAALAWLLDRGLAAIFVLLRRDTSKSEDP' A
#
# COMPACT_ATOMS: atom_id res chain seq x y z
N MET A 1 -5.25 -0.21 22.53
CA MET A 1 -5.99 0.84 21.79
C MET A 1 -5.43 2.22 22.12
N GLU A 2 -5.48 2.67 23.38
CA GLU A 2 -5.06 4.03 23.80
C GLU A 2 -3.59 4.37 23.54
N ARG A 3 -2.66 3.41 23.74
CA ARG A 3 -1.22 3.66 23.50
C ARG A 3 -0.89 3.94 22.02
N ALA A 4 -1.56 3.24 21.12
CA ALA A 4 -1.37 3.45 19.68
C ALA A 4 -2.00 4.78 19.25
N ALA A 5 -3.16 5.12 19.80
CA ALA A 5 -3.82 6.40 19.55
C ALA A 5 -2.98 7.59 20.04
N GLY A 6 -2.40 7.52 21.25
CA GLY A 6 -1.57 8.61 21.78
C GLY A 6 -0.26 8.81 21.01
N TRP A 7 0.34 7.74 20.49
CA TRP A 7 1.51 7.85 19.63
C TRP A 7 1.16 8.48 18.27
N TRP A 8 0.03 8.07 17.68
CA TRP A 8 -0.47 8.65 16.44
C TRP A 8 -0.87 10.13 16.58
N ASP A 9 -1.51 10.50 17.69
CA ASP A 9 -1.87 11.89 18.00
C ASP A 9 -0.64 12.81 18.07
N SER A 10 0.43 12.33 18.72
CA SER A 10 1.72 13.05 18.74
C SER A 10 2.33 13.20 17.35
N PHE A 11 2.18 12.18 16.49
CA PHE A 11 2.64 12.21 15.11
C PHE A 11 1.81 13.21 14.27
N GLU A 12 0.49 13.23 14.46
CA GLU A 12 -0.42 14.16 13.79
C GLU A 12 -0.08 15.61 14.14
N LEU A 13 0.12 15.92 15.43
CA LEU A 13 0.52 17.25 15.89
C LEU A 13 1.89 17.67 15.35
N TRP A 14 2.84 16.74 15.25
CA TRP A 14 4.12 17.01 14.62
C TRP A 14 3.92 17.37 13.15
N VAL A 15 3.27 16.52 12.34
CA VAL A 15 3.06 16.76 10.90
C VAL A 15 2.29 18.07 10.65
N VAL A 16 1.22 18.31 11.40
CA VAL A 16 0.38 19.52 11.27
C VAL A 16 1.14 20.78 11.69
N GLY A 17 2.09 20.66 12.62
CA GLY A 17 2.95 21.76 13.05
C GLY A 17 4.02 22.18 12.05
N LEU A 18 4.26 21.40 10.98
CA LEU A 18 5.22 21.78 9.93
C LEU A 18 4.62 22.84 8.98
N PRO A 19 5.46 23.75 8.43
CA PRO A 19 5.04 24.63 7.34
C PRO A 19 4.77 23.84 6.04
N PHE A 20 4.09 24.48 5.08
CA PHE A 20 3.58 23.82 3.85
C PHE A 20 4.65 23.06 3.06
N VAL A 21 5.84 23.63 2.87
CA VAL A 21 6.89 23.01 2.04
C VAL A 21 7.35 21.66 2.60
N PRO A 22 7.77 21.54 3.87
CA PRO A 22 8.06 20.24 4.48
C PRO A 22 6.90 19.24 4.49
N GLN A 23 5.65 19.67 4.68
CA GLN A 23 4.49 18.77 4.61
C GLN A 23 4.37 18.12 3.23
N VAL A 24 4.50 18.91 2.16
CA VAL A 24 4.46 18.40 0.78
C VAL A 24 5.63 17.45 0.53
N VAL A 25 6.84 17.77 1.01
CA VAL A 25 8.00 16.88 0.90
C VAL A 25 7.75 15.55 1.61
N LEU A 26 7.18 15.55 2.82
CA LEU A 26 6.81 14.32 3.54
C LEU A 26 5.79 13.50 2.77
N VAL A 27 4.76 14.13 2.21
CA VAL A 27 3.77 13.45 1.36
C VAL A 27 4.44 12.83 0.13
N LEU A 28 5.32 13.57 -0.55
CA LEU A 28 6.05 13.06 -1.71
C LEU A 28 7.00 11.90 -1.35
N LEU A 29 7.63 11.94 -0.18
CA LEU A 29 8.58 10.91 0.25
C LEU A 29 7.93 9.68 0.89
N VAL A 30 6.70 9.80 1.40
CA VAL A 30 6.02 8.69 2.09
C VAL A 30 4.83 8.19 1.30
N LEU A 31 3.90 9.07 0.95
CA LEU A 31 2.64 8.68 0.33
C LEU A 31 2.85 8.20 -1.12
N VAL A 32 3.68 8.90 -1.91
CA VAL A 32 3.96 8.50 -3.31
C VAL A 32 4.59 7.12 -3.39
N PRO A 33 5.68 6.79 -2.67
CA PRO A 33 6.22 5.44 -2.72
C PRO A 33 5.27 4.40 -2.10
N LEU A 34 4.47 4.76 -1.10
CA LEU A 34 3.45 3.87 -0.57
C LEU A 34 2.40 3.51 -1.64
N CYS A 35 1.90 4.51 -2.38
CA CYS A 35 0.98 4.29 -3.49
C CYS A 35 1.63 3.46 -4.61
N ALA A 36 2.88 3.74 -4.96
CA ALA A 36 3.61 2.97 -5.96
C ALA A 36 3.81 1.50 -5.52
N ALA A 37 4.15 1.27 -4.25
CA ALA A 37 4.28 -0.06 -3.69
C ALA A 37 2.95 -0.82 -3.70
N LEU A 38 1.85 -0.16 -3.33
CA LEU A 38 0.52 -0.74 -3.38
C LEU A 38 0.10 -1.08 -4.83
N ALA A 39 0.34 -0.20 -5.78
CA ALA A 39 0.06 -0.46 -7.20
C ALA A 39 0.86 -1.69 -7.67
N TRP A 40 2.16 -1.73 -7.37
CA TRP A 40 3.01 -2.86 -7.71
C TRP A 40 2.55 -4.18 -7.09
N LEU A 41 2.13 -4.16 -5.82
CA LEU A 41 1.58 -5.30 -5.11
C LEU A 41 0.28 -5.79 -5.75
N LEU A 42 -0.62 -4.88 -6.13
CA LEU A 42 -1.87 -5.22 -6.79
C LEU A 42 -1.61 -5.83 -8.17
N ASP A 43 -0.77 -5.20 -8.99
CA ASP A 43 -0.42 -5.70 -10.31
C ASP A 43 0.17 -7.11 -10.24
N ARG A 44 1.09 -7.33 -9.29
CA ARG A 44 1.76 -8.62 -9.12
C ARG A 44 0.84 -9.67 -8.49
N GLY A 45 -0.02 -9.27 -7.56
CA GLY A 45 -1.03 -10.12 -6.95
C GLY A 45 -2.08 -10.59 -7.96
N LEU A 46 -2.59 -9.68 -8.77
CA LEU A 46 -3.52 -10.00 -9.86
C LEU A 46 -2.88 -10.93 -10.89
N ALA A 47 -1.64 -10.64 -11.31
CA ALA A 47 -0.90 -11.52 -12.23
C ALA A 47 -0.72 -12.93 -11.67
N ALA A 48 -0.39 -13.06 -10.38
CA ALA A 48 -0.25 -14.35 -9.72
C ALA A 48 -1.58 -15.12 -9.68
N ILE A 49 -2.69 -14.43 -9.37
CA ILE A 49 -4.04 -15.01 -9.35
C ILE A 49 -4.44 -15.50 -10.75
N PHE A 50 -4.23 -14.71 -11.80
CA PHE A 50 -4.54 -15.12 -13.18
C PHE A 50 -3.75 -16.35 -13.62
N VAL A 51 -2.46 -16.45 -13.25
CA VAL A 51 -1.65 -17.64 -13.53
C VAL A 51 -2.18 -18.87 -12.78
N LEU A 52 -2.62 -18.70 -11.54
CA LEU A 52 -3.22 -19.79 -10.76
C LEU A 52 -4.54 -20.27 -11.39
N LEU A 53 -5.45 -19.35 -11.72
CA LEU A 53 -6.74 -19.71 -12.33
C LEU A 53 -6.56 -20.42 -13.68
N ARG A 54 -5.58 -20.01 -14.49
CA ARG A 54 -5.29 -20.68 -15.77
C ARG A 54 -4.80 -22.12 -15.60
N ARG A 55 -4.15 -22.46 -14.48
CA ARG A 55 -3.75 -23.85 -14.19
C ARG A 55 -4.95 -24.75 -13.97
N ASP A 56 -6.01 -24.26 -13.31
CA ASP A 56 -7.18 -25.08 -12.99
C ASP A 56 -7.99 -25.46 -14.24
N THR A 57 -8.07 -24.59 -15.26
CA THR A 57 -8.74 -24.94 -16.52
C THR A 57 -8.03 -26.06 -17.29
N SER A 58 -6.70 -26.17 -17.21
CA SER A 58 -5.96 -27.22 -17.91
C SER A 58 -6.10 -28.62 -17.31
N LYS A 59 -6.56 -28.72 -16.06
CA LYS A 59 -6.69 -30.01 -15.35
C LYS A 59 -8.05 -30.68 -15.55
N SER A 60 -9.02 -29.95 -16.10
CA SER A 60 -10.38 -30.46 -16.39
C SER A 60 -10.49 -31.16 -17.74
N GLU A 61 -9.45 -31.06 -18.57
CA GLU A 61 -9.43 -31.58 -19.94
C GLU A 61 -8.35 -32.66 -20.04
N ASP A 62 -8.58 -33.78 -19.35
CA ASP A 62 -8.04 -35.07 -19.76
C ASP A 62 -9.18 -36.12 -19.73
N PRO A 63 -9.30 -36.97 -20.77
CA PRO A 63 -10.51 -37.68 -21.23
C PRO A 63 -10.93 -38.93 -20.45
#